data_AF-S7X8X5-F1
#
_entry.id   AF-S7X8X5-F1
#
_cell.length_a   1.000
_cell.length_b   1.000
_cell.length_c   1.000
_cell.angle_alpha   90.00
_cell.angle_beta   90.00
_cell.angle_gamma   90.00
#
_symmetry.space_group_name_H-M   'P 1'
#
loop_
_entity.id
_entity.type
_entity.pdbx_description
1 polymer ?
#
loop_
_entity_poly.entity_id
_entity_poly.type
_entity_poly.pdbx_seq_one_letter_code
_entity_poly.pdbx_strand_id
1 'polypeptide(L)'
;MALSAFFLMIFLLQHFAINLLSVFSADTFNEVSHFMGTFWVIQYLMQPVLIFGVIFHFVMGFVLEIKNNKARNISYAKNNGAANSTWMSRNMIWSGAAILAFMGLHFYDFWFPEINTKYIVGDMSGQLANGEFRYFEELQHKFVDLWRVVLYVIAFVFLALHLLHGFSSAFQSVGANNKYTKGLKGFGKAYAIIIPLGFIFIALFHHLNH
;
A
#
# COMPACT_ATOMS: atom_id res chain seq x y z
N MET A 1 1.37 -10.14 13.73
CA MET A 1 1.35 -10.14 12.24
C MET A 1 -0.04 -9.93 11.66
N ALA A 2 -1.04 -10.73 12.01
CA ALA A 2 -2.38 -10.57 11.42
C ALA A 2 -3.03 -9.20 11.70
N LEU A 3 -2.93 -8.71 12.94
CA LEU A 3 -3.51 -7.40 13.32
C LEU A 3 -2.92 -6.25 12.50
N SER A 4 -1.60 -6.21 12.33
CA SER A 4 -0.97 -5.18 11.48
C SER A 4 -1.34 -5.35 10.01
N ALA A 5 -1.50 -6.58 9.51
CA ALA A 5 -2.01 -6.80 8.16
C ALA A 5 -3.44 -6.25 7.98
N PHE A 6 -4.35 -6.50 8.93
CA PHE A 6 -5.71 -5.95 8.89
C PHE A 6 -5.73 -4.44 8.91
N PHE A 7 -4.94 -3.83 9.79
CA PHE A 7 -4.78 -2.39 9.86
C PHE A 7 -4.30 -1.80 8.52
N LEU A 8 -3.25 -2.37 7.92
CA LEU A 8 -2.73 -1.89 6.63
C LEU A 8 -3.70 -2.12 5.46
N MET A 9 -4.52 -3.17 5.51
CA MET A 9 -5.58 -3.36 4.51
C MET A 9 -6.67 -2.29 4.64
N ILE A 10 -7.12 -1.95 5.85
CA ILE A 10 -8.11 -0.87 6.04
C ILE A 10 -7.53 0.46 5.57
N PHE A 11 -6.28 0.75 5.94
CA PHE A 11 -5.58 1.94 5.47
C PHE A 11 -5.49 1.98 3.94
N LEU A 12 -5.11 0.87 3.30
CA LEU A 12 -5.01 0.80 1.84
C LEU A 12 -6.34 1.06 1.14
N LEU A 13 -7.46 0.58 1.71
CA LEU A 13 -8.80 0.85 1.18
C LEU A 13 -9.16 2.34 1.28
N GLN A 14 -8.94 2.95 2.45
CA GLN A 14 -9.15 4.39 2.63
C GLN A 14 -8.27 5.20 1.70
N HIS A 15 -6.99 4.85 1.61
CA HIS A 15 -6.01 5.50 0.75
C HIS A 15 -6.45 5.41 -0.72
N PHE A 16 -6.90 4.23 -1.18
CA PHE A 16 -7.45 4.06 -2.51
C PHE A 16 -8.67 4.94 -2.75
N ALA A 17 -9.63 4.95 -1.83
CA ALA A 17 -10.85 5.73 -1.97
C ALA A 17 -10.58 7.23 -2.13
N ILE A 18 -9.65 7.79 -1.34
CA ILE A 18 -9.27 9.20 -1.44
C ILE A 18 -8.54 9.48 -2.76
N ASN A 19 -7.58 8.62 -3.15
CA ASN A 19 -6.88 8.79 -4.43
C ASN A 19 -7.82 8.70 -5.62
N LEU A 20 -8.85 7.86 -5.57
CA LEU A 20 -9.82 7.71 -6.64
C LEU A 20 -10.62 9.00 -6.90
N LEU A 21 -10.79 9.87 -5.89
CA LEU A 21 -11.43 11.18 -6.06
C LEU A 21 -10.72 12.03 -7.13
N SER A 22 -9.40 11.90 -7.26
CA SER A 22 -8.62 12.63 -8.27
C SER A 22 -9.01 12.30 -9.71
N VAL A 23 -9.67 11.16 -9.95
CA VAL A 23 -10.16 10.81 -11.29
C VAL A 23 -11.50 11.50 -11.60
N PHE A 24 -12.28 11.84 -10.58
CA PHE A 24 -13.62 12.39 -10.74
C PHE A 24 -13.68 13.91 -10.57
N SER A 25 -12.89 14.47 -9.65
CA SER A 25 -12.93 15.89 -9.30
C SER A 25 -11.63 16.33 -8.65
N ALA A 26 -10.93 17.29 -9.30
CA ALA A 26 -9.74 17.90 -8.75
C ALA A 26 -10.04 18.66 -7.43
N ASP A 27 -11.16 19.40 -7.39
CA ASP A 27 -11.59 20.17 -6.23
C ASP A 27 -11.85 19.26 -5.02
N THR A 28 -12.62 18.18 -5.23
CA THR A 28 -12.93 17.23 -4.15
C THR A 28 -11.68 16.51 -3.66
N PHE A 29 -10.77 16.13 -4.56
CA PHE A 29 -9.49 15.55 -4.17
C PHE A 29 -8.65 16.54 -3.35
N ASN A 30 -8.59 17.81 -3.77
CA ASN A 30 -7.87 18.87 -3.07
C ASN A 30 -8.43 19.13 -1.67
N GLU A 31 -9.74 19.31 -1.52
CA GLU A 31 -10.39 19.56 -0.23
C GLU A 31 -10.15 18.40 0.75
N VAL A 32 -10.35 17.16 0.29
CA VAL A 32 -10.13 15.97 1.13
C VAL A 32 -8.66 15.81 1.46
N SER A 33 -7.74 16.06 0.52
CA SER A 33 -6.30 15.99 0.77
C SER A 33 -5.85 17.07 1.76
N HIS A 34 -6.41 18.27 1.68
CA HIS A 34 -6.18 19.34 2.65
C HIS A 34 -6.62 18.91 4.04
N PHE A 35 -7.85 18.41 4.17
CA PHE A 35 -8.39 17.91 5.45
C PHE A 35 -7.51 16.80 6.02
N MET A 36 -7.16 15.80 5.21
CA MET A 36 -6.27 14.71 5.63
C MET A 36 -4.90 15.25 6.05
N GLY A 37 -4.44 16.31 5.39
CA GLY A 37 -3.17 16.98 5.63
C GLY A 37 -3.14 17.90 6.86
N THR A 38 -4.26 18.41 7.35
CA THR A 38 -4.26 19.43 8.42
C THR A 38 -5.01 19.01 9.66
N PHE A 39 -5.94 18.05 9.56
CA PHE A 39 -6.71 17.60 10.72
C PHE A 39 -5.80 16.93 11.75
N TRP A 40 -5.83 17.47 12.98
CA TRP A 40 -4.86 17.14 14.02
C TRP A 40 -4.84 15.65 14.41
N VAL A 41 -5.99 14.98 14.42
CA VAL A 41 -6.04 13.52 14.71
C VAL A 41 -5.30 12.74 13.64
N ILE A 42 -5.41 13.15 12.37
CA ILE A 42 -4.75 12.46 11.28
C ILE A 42 -3.24 12.68 11.36
N GLN A 43 -2.81 13.93 11.53
CA GLN A 43 -1.39 14.29 11.53
C GLN A 43 -0.65 13.78 12.79
N TYR A 44 -1.22 13.96 13.98
CA TYR A 44 -0.50 13.71 15.24
C TYR A 44 -0.81 12.36 15.89
N LEU A 45 -1.87 11.65 15.46
CA LEU A 45 -2.20 10.31 15.98
C LEU A 45 -2.14 9.24 14.89
N MET A 46 -2.94 9.37 13.84
CA MET A 46 -3.08 8.30 12.85
C MET A 46 -1.82 8.11 12.00
N GLN A 47 -1.13 9.19 11.63
CA GLN A 47 0.10 9.11 10.85
C GLN A 47 1.25 8.41 11.62
N PRO A 48 1.56 8.75 12.89
CA PRO A 48 2.50 7.97 13.70
C PRO A 48 2.10 6.51 13.87
N VAL A 49 0.81 6.23 14.11
CA VAL A 49 0.29 4.85 14.22
C VAL A 49 0.47 4.09 12.91
N LEU A 50 0.26 4.74 11.77
CA LEU A 50 0.48 4.15 10.45
C LEU A 50 1.95 3.80 10.23
N ILE A 51 2.87 4.74 10.49
CA ILE A 51 4.31 4.52 10.36
C ILE A 51 4.74 3.34 11.23
N PHE A 52 4.31 3.32 12.50
CA PHE A 52 4.54 2.19 13.40
C PHE A 52 3.98 0.88 12.84
N GLY A 53 2.74 0.88 12.35
CA GLY A 53 2.10 -0.29 11.77
C GLY A 53 2.85 -0.87 10.57
N VAL A 54 3.32 0.00 9.67
CA VAL A 54 4.15 -0.39 8.51
C VAL A 54 5.47 -1.01 8.97
N ILE A 55 6.21 -0.32 9.84
CA ILE A 55 7.51 -0.81 10.35
C ILE A 55 7.32 -2.16 11.06
N PHE A 56 6.35 -2.25 11.97
CA PHE A 56 6.06 -3.47 12.70
C PHE A 56 5.70 -4.62 11.76
N HIS A 57 4.88 -4.37 10.74
CA HIS A 57 4.51 -5.39 9.75
C HIS A 57 5.74 -5.94 9.01
N PHE A 58 6.62 -5.08 8.51
CA PHE A 58 7.84 -5.52 7.81
C PHE A 58 8.82 -6.25 8.72
N VAL A 59 9.12 -5.69 9.90
CA VAL A 59 10.05 -6.30 10.87
C VAL A 59 9.58 -7.70 11.24
N MET A 60 8.31 -7.84 11.62
CA MET A 60 7.75 -9.14 11.99
C MET A 60 7.63 -10.09 10.78
N GLY A 61 7.45 -9.56 9.57
CA GLY A 61 7.54 -10.32 8.32
C GLY A 61 8.93 -10.93 8.11
N PHE A 62 10.00 -10.14 8.27
CA PHE A 62 11.37 -10.63 8.18
C PHE A 62 11.70 -11.63 9.29
N VAL A 63 11.24 -11.39 10.52
CA VAL A 63 11.41 -12.35 11.62
C VAL A 63 10.76 -13.70 11.30
N LEU A 64 9.55 -13.69 10.72
CA LEU A 64 8.90 -14.93 10.29
C LEU A 64 9.64 -15.61 9.15
N GLU A 65 10.11 -14.85 8.16
CA GLU A 65 10.91 -15.40 7.05
C GLU A 65 12.18 -16.08 7.57
N ILE A 66 12.91 -15.45 8.49
CA ILE A 66 14.11 -16.02 9.11
C ILE A 66 13.77 -17.28 9.91
N LYS A 67 12.69 -17.28 10.69
CA LYS A 67 12.24 -18.46 11.45
C LYS A 67 11.86 -19.61 10.53
N ASN A 68 11.10 -19.34 9.46
CA ASN A 68 10.73 -20.34 8.46
C ASN A 68 11.95 -20.92 7.75
N ASN A 69 12.92 -20.06 7.42
CA ASN A 69 14.15 -20.49 6.76
C ASN A 69 15.03 -21.35 7.68
N LYS A 70 15.14 -21.00 8.97
CA LYS A 70 15.88 -21.79 9.98
C LYS A 70 15.20 -23.10 10.34
N ALA A 71 13.87 -23.19 10.26
CA ALA A 71 13.13 -24.42 10.52
C ALA A 71 13.36 -25.52 9.45
N ARG A 72 13.92 -25.17 8.28
CA ARG A 72 14.29 -26.12 7.22
C ARG A 72 15.65 -26.76 7.51
N ASN A 73 15.68 -27.78 8.38
CA ASN A 73 16.91 -28.46 8.80
C ASN A 73 17.51 -29.44 7.77
N ILE A 74 16.74 -29.90 6.76
CA ILE A 74 17.22 -30.86 5.77
C ILE A 74 16.70 -30.44 4.38
N SER A 75 17.59 -30.29 3.40
CA SER A 75 17.19 -30.08 2.00
C SER A 75 16.52 -31.35 1.48
N TYR A 76 15.29 -31.24 0.97
CA TYR A 76 14.59 -32.39 0.40
C TYR A 76 15.36 -32.95 -0.78
N ALA A 77 15.63 -34.27 -0.79
CA ALA A 77 16.23 -34.98 -1.93
C ALA A 77 15.42 -34.81 -3.23
N LYS A 78 14.12 -34.53 -3.12
CA LYS A 78 13.22 -34.11 -4.19
C LYS A 78 12.24 -33.06 -3.65
N ASN A 79 12.30 -31.84 -4.16
CA ASN A 79 11.41 -30.75 -3.72
C ASN A 79 10.22 -30.61 -4.70
N ASN A 80 9.04 -31.08 -4.32
CA ASN A 80 7.79 -30.71 -4.98
C ASN A 80 7.09 -29.59 -4.20
N GLY A 81 7.58 -28.36 -4.32
CA GLY A 81 7.06 -27.23 -3.55
C GLY A 81 5.56 -26.96 -3.76
N ALA A 82 5.02 -27.31 -4.94
CA ALA A 82 3.60 -27.17 -5.25
C ALA A 82 2.70 -28.12 -4.44
N ALA A 83 3.24 -29.22 -3.89
CA ALA A 83 2.48 -30.13 -3.05
C ALA A 83 2.17 -29.54 -1.66
N ASN A 84 2.96 -28.57 -1.18
CA ASN A 84 2.90 -28.10 0.21
C ASN A 84 2.58 -26.61 0.38
N SER A 85 2.78 -25.79 -0.66
CA SER A 85 2.51 -24.34 -0.58
C SER A 85 2.16 -23.73 -1.93
N THR A 86 1.58 -22.53 -1.92
CA THR A 86 1.35 -21.76 -3.14
C THR A 86 2.62 -21.06 -3.59
N TRP A 87 2.71 -20.69 -4.87
CA TRP A 87 3.86 -19.93 -5.38
C TRP A 87 3.98 -18.56 -4.70
N MET A 88 2.86 -17.89 -4.39
CA MET A 88 2.86 -16.60 -3.70
C MET A 88 3.43 -16.73 -2.28
N SER A 89 3.09 -17.81 -1.57
CA SER A 89 3.63 -18.09 -0.23
C SER A 89 5.16 -18.28 -0.28
N ARG A 90 5.67 -18.99 -1.29
CA ARG A 90 7.12 -19.22 -1.45
C ARG A 90 7.90 -17.96 -1.84
N ASN A 91 7.25 -17.02 -2.52
CA ASN A 91 7.87 -15.78 -3.01
C ASN A 91 7.42 -14.54 -2.21
N MET A 92 6.90 -14.75 -0.99
CA MET A 92 6.37 -13.66 -0.16
C MET A 92 7.44 -12.61 0.14
N ILE A 93 8.69 -13.04 0.40
CA ILE A 93 9.82 -12.12 0.63
C ILE A 93 10.09 -11.20 -0.57
N TRP A 94 9.96 -11.70 -1.80
CA TRP A 94 10.18 -10.91 -3.02
C TRP A 94 9.06 -9.90 -3.23
N SER A 95 7.80 -10.31 -3.06
CA SER A 95 6.68 -9.37 -3.12
C SER A 95 6.76 -8.30 -2.03
N GLY A 96 7.19 -8.67 -0.81
CA GLY A 96 7.41 -7.74 0.29
C GLY A 96 8.56 -6.77 0.02
N ALA A 97 9.68 -7.26 -0.53
CA ALA A 97 10.82 -6.41 -0.91
C ALA A 97 10.45 -5.41 -2.01
N ALA A 98 9.67 -5.83 -3.01
CA ALA A 98 9.17 -4.94 -4.05
C ALA A 98 8.27 -3.83 -3.46
N ILE A 99 7.37 -4.17 -2.52
CA ILE A 99 6.53 -3.18 -1.84
C ILE A 99 7.37 -2.25 -0.95
N LEU A 100 8.41 -2.76 -0.29
CA LEU A 100 9.31 -1.93 0.52
C LEU A 100 10.08 -0.92 -0.36
N ALA A 101 10.58 -1.35 -1.51
CA ALA A 101 11.21 -0.46 -2.48
C ALA A 101 10.22 0.59 -3.01
N PHE A 102 9.00 0.17 -3.34
CA PHE A 102 7.91 1.07 -3.70
C PHE A 102 7.59 2.08 -2.59
N MET A 103 7.60 1.67 -1.33
CA MET A 103 7.37 2.57 -0.20
C MET A 103 8.42 3.70 -0.15
N GLY A 104 9.68 3.38 -0.45
CA GLY A 104 10.75 4.37 -0.56
C GLY A 104 10.47 5.40 -1.67
N LEU A 105 10.12 4.92 -2.87
CA LEU A 105 9.72 5.80 -3.98
C LEU A 105 8.48 6.63 -3.65
N HIS A 106 7.45 6.01 -3.08
CA HIS A 106 6.20 6.66 -2.70
C HIS A 106 6.41 7.75 -1.64
N PHE A 107 7.27 7.49 -0.65
CA PHE A 107 7.63 8.50 0.34
C PHE A 107 8.47 9.63 -0.26
N TYR A 108 9.39 9.32 -1.17
CA TYR A 108 10.13 10.34 -1.91
C TYR A 108 9.20 11.25 -2.73
N ASP A 109 8.20 10.67 -3.40
CA ASP A 109 7.30 11.43 -4.25
C ASP A 109 6.31 12.29 -3.46
N PHE A 110 5.74 11.77 -2.37
CA PHE A 110 4.62 12.41 -1.69
C PHE A 110 4.88 12.78 -0.23
N TRP A 111 5.47 11.87 0.56
CA TRP A 111 5.56 12.08 2.00
C TRP A 111 6.67 13.06 2.41
N PHE A 112 7.87 12.92 1.87
CA PHE A 112 8.99 13.82 2.19
C PHE A 112 8.74 15.27 1.77
N PRO A 113 8.25 15.56 0.55
CA PRO A 113 7.89 16.93 0.15
C PRO A 113 6.81 17.52 1.08
N GLU A 114 5.84 16.71 1.49
CA GLU A 114 4.78 17.13 2.39
C GLU A 114 5.29 17.49 3.79
N ILE A 115 6.15 16.64 4.36
CA ILE A 115 6.79 16.90 5.67
C ILE A 115 7.69 18.14 5.61
N ASN A 116 8.44 18.31 4.51
CA ASN A 116 9.29 19.49 4.32
C ASN A 116 8.46 20.77 4.29
N THR A 117 7.40 20.81 3.48
CA THR A 117 6.52 21.98 3.36
C THR A 117 5.90 22.35 4.71
N LYS A 118 5.33 21.37 5.41
CA LYS A 118 4.62 21.61 6.67
C LYS A 118 5.49 21.95 7.86
N TYR A 119 6.60 21.23 8.04
CA TYR A 119 7.34 21.24 9.31
C TYR A 119 8.75 21.84 9.20
N ILE A 120 9.30 21.98 7.99
CA ILE A 120 10.60 22.62 7.77
C ILE A 120 10.40 24.05 7.26
N VAL A 121 9.62 24.21 6.19
CA VAL A 121 9.26 25.53 5.65
C VAL A 121 8.21 26.21 6.53
N GLY A 122 7.31 25.43 7.14
CA GLY A 122 6.28 25.94 8.05
C GLY A 122 4.98 26.37 7.35
N ASP A 123 4.72 25.88 6.14
CA ASP A 123 3.51 26.18 5.38
C ASP A 123 2.46 25.08 5.53
N MET A 124 1.39 25.40 6.27
CA MET A 124 0.23 24.54 6.48
C MET A 124 -0.98 24.93 5.62
N SER A 125 -0.86 25.96 4.76
CA SER A 125 -1.96 26.45 3.92
C SER A 125 -2.39 25.40 2.89
N GLY A 126 -1.43 24.62 2.38
CA GLY A 126 -1.67 23.70 1.27
C GLY A 126 -1.92 24.41 -0.07
N GLN A 127 -1.62 25.70 -0.16
CA GLN A 127 -1.94 26.54 -1.32
C GLN A 127 -0.69 26.92 -2.12
N LEU A 128 -0.89 27.11 -3.41
CA LEU A 128 0.06 27.73 -4.32
C LEU A 128 -0.02 29.26 -4.21
N ALA A 129 0.92 29.96 -4.86
CA ALA A 129 0.97 31.42 -4.86
C ALA A 129 -0.29 32.10 -5.46
N ASN A 130 -1.05 31.37 -6.28
CA ASN A 130 -2.32 31.83 -6.87
C ASN A 130 -3.53 31.62 -5.94
N GLY A 131 -3.36 31.01 -4.76
CA GLY A 131 -4.42 30.73 -3.79
C GLY A 131 -5.15 29.39 -3.97
N GLU A 132 -4.81 28.62 -5.01
CA GLU A 132 -5.40 27.30 -5.26
C GLU A 132 -4.67 26.20 -4.47
N PHE A 133 -5.36 25.09 -4.20
CA PHE A 133 -4.74 23.95 -3.51
C PHE A 133 -3.74 23.21 -4.41
N ARG A 134 -2.58 22.85 -3.84
CA ARG A 134 -1.47 22.21 -4.57
C ARG A 134 -1.61 20.71 -4.82
N TYR A 135 -2.44 20.00 -4.06
CA TYR A 135 -2.39 18.54 -3.96
C TYR A 135 -2.65 17.81 -5.28
N PHE A 136 -3.65 18.25 -6.05
CA PHE A 136 -3.98 17.66 -7.36
C PHE A 136 -2.87 17.89 -8.38
N GLU A 137 -2.35 19.12 -8.48
CA GLU A 137 -1.27 19.47 -9.41
C GLU A 137 0.00 18.66 -9.10
N GLU A 138 0.36 18.58 -7.81
CA GLU A 138 1.50 17.76 -7.37
C GLU A 138 1.31 16.28 -7.71
N LEU A 139 0.10 15.73 -7.51
CA LEU A 139 -0.22 14.36 -7.88
C LEU A 139 -0.02 14.12 -9.38
N GLN A 140 -0.64 14.96 -10.22
CA GLN A 140 -0.60 14.83 -11.68
C GLN A 140 0.84 14.94 -12.19
N HIS A 141 1.62 15.88 -11.66
CA HIS A 141 3.03 16.08 -12.02
C HIS A 141 3.87 14.82 -11.76
N LYS A 142 3.59 14.03 -10.71
CA LYS A 142 4.34 12.78 -10.47
C LYS A 142 4.11 11.71 -11.54
N PHE A 143 2.99 11.75 -12.25
CA PHE A 143 2.61 10.76 -13.27
C PHE A 143 2.86 11.22 -14.71
N VAL A 144 3.45 12.40 -14.93
CA VAL A 144 3.91 12.85 -16.26
C VAL A 144 5.01 11.93 -16.80
N ASP A 145 5.99 11.61 -15.95
CA ASP A 145 7.13 10.77 -16.30
C ASP A 145 6.73 9.29 -16.49
N LEU A 146 6.76 8.79 -17.73
CA LEU A 146 6.39 7.39 -18.05
C LEU A 146 7.15 6.35 -17.21
N TRP A 147 8.43 6.59 -16.93
CA TRP A 147 9.23 5.65 -16.14
C TRP A 147 8.70 5.50 -14.70
N ARG A 148 8.18 6.59 -14.09
CA ARG A 148 7.54 6.53 -12.77
C ARG A 148 6.27 5.72 -12.83
N VAL A 149 5.43 5.95 -13.84
CA VAL A 149 4.19 5.21 -14.06
C VAL A 149 4.48 3.70 -14.14
N VAL A 150 5.47 3.30 -14.93
CA VAL A 150 5.88 1.89 -15.07
C VAL A 150 6.30 1.29 -13.71
N LEU A 151 7.08 2.02 -12.90
CA LEU A 151 7.48 1.54 -11.57
C LEU A 151 6.27 1.38 -10.63
N TYR A 152 5.33 2.33 -10.63
CA TYR A 152 4.10 2.24 -9.85
C TYR A 152 3.24 1.05 -10.28
N VAL A 153 3.08 0.84 -11.59
CA VAL A 153 2.31 -0.29 -12.12
C VAL A 153 2.92 -1.63 -11.70
N ILE A 154 4.25 -1.79 -11.84
CA ILE A 154 4.95 -2.99 -11.39
C ILE A 154 4.76 -3.20 -9.87
N ALA A 155 4.90 -2.14 -9.09
CA ALA A 155 4.70 -2.21 -7.64
C ALA A 155 3.27 -2.65 -7.27
N PHE A 156 2.25 -2.16 -7.95
CA PHE A 156 0.86 -2.56 -7.70
C PHE A 156 0.58 -4.00 -8.13
N VAL A 157 1.24 -4.52 -9.17
CA VAL A 157 1.18 -5.96 -9.50
C VAL A 157 1.77 -6.81 -8.36
N PHE A 158 2.92 -6.41 -7.81
CA PHE A 158 3.50 -7.10 -6.64
C PHE A 158 2.62 -6.95 -5.39
N LEU A 159 1.98 -5.79 -5.20
CA LEU A 159 1.01 -5.58 -4.13
C LEU A 159 -0.18 -6.52 -4.26
N ALA A 160 -0.71 -6.73 -5.47
CA ALA A 160 -1.78 -7.70 -5.71
C ALA A 160 -1.37 -9.12 -5.31
N LEU A 161 -0.17 -9.56 -5.72
CA LEU A 161 0.38 -10.86 -5.35
C LEU A 161 0.56 -11.00 -3.83
N HIS A 162 1.04 -9.94 -3.18
CA HIS A 162 1.23 -9.89 -1.74
C HIS A 162 -0.10 -9.97 -0.99
N LEU A 163 -1.12 -9.22 -1.42
CA LEU A 163 -2.46 -9.22 -0.82
C LEU A 163 -3.17 -10.56 -1.03
N LEU A 164 -3.06 -11.18 -2.21
CA LEU A 164 -3.66 -12.49 -2.49
C LEU A 164 -3.22 -13.55 -1.49
N HIS A 165 -1.96 -13.50 -1.05
CA HIS A 165 -1.45 -14.35 0.02
C HIS A 165 -1.80 -13.80 1.41
N GLY A 166 -1.48 -12.54 1.67
CA GLY A 166 -1.57 -11.89 2.98
C GLY A 166 -2.98 -11.89 3.55
N PHE A 167 -4.00 -11.72 2.72
CA PHE A 167 -5.40 -11.74 3.13
C PHE A 167 -5.77 -13.11 3.72
N SER A 168 -5.55 -14.19 2.97
CA SER A 168 -5.85 -15.55 3.43
C SER A 168 -5.06 -15.91 4.70
N SER A 169 -3.78 -15.55 4.75
CA SER A 169 -2.91 -15.82 5.92
C SER A 169 -3.34 -15.04 7.17
N ALA A 170 -3.79 -13.78 7.02
CA ALA A 170 -4.27 -12.98 8.14
C ALA A 170 -5.54 -13.57 8.76
N PHE A 171 -6.52 -13.98 7.94
CA PHE A 171 -7.74 -14.64 8.44
C PHE A 171 -7.46 -15.99 9.10
N GLN A 172 -6.55 -16.78 8.53
CA GLN A 172 -6.14 -18.05 9.14
C GLN A 172 -5.49 -17.84 10.52
N SER A 173 -4.64 -16.81 10.66
CA SER A 173 -3.92 -16.50 11.90
C SER A 173 -4.85 -16.10 13.05
N VAL A 174 -6.01 -15.53 12.77
CA VAL A 174 -7.02 -15.16 13.78
C VAL A 174 -8.08 -16.24 14.00
N GLY A 175 -7.91 -17.43 13.41
CA GLY A 175 -8.81 -18.56 13.60
C GLY A 175 -10.11 -18.49 12.81
N ALA A 176 -10.23 -17.58 11.84
CA ALA A 176 -11.40 -17.47 10.96
C ALA A 176 -11.43 -18.55 9.87
N ASN A 177 -11.33 -19.82 10.28
CA ASN A 177 -11.36 -21.00 9.41
C ASN A 177 -12.61 -21.85 9.68
N ASN A 178 -13.79 -21.34 9.30
CA ASN A 178 -15.10 -21.97 9.54
C ASN A 178 -15.98 -21.96 8.26
N LYS A 179 -17.30 -22.13 8.41
CA LYS A 179 -18.24 -22.12 7.26
C LYS A 179 -18.18 -20.86 6.39
N TYR A 180 -17.75 -19.72 6.93
CA TYR A 180 -17.61 -18.45 6.22
C TYR A 180 -16.29 -18.32 5.43
N THR A 181 -15.35 -19.26 5.58
CA THR A 181 -14.03 -19.22 4.91
C THR A 181 -14.14 -19.10 3.40
N LYS A 182 -15.13 -19.76 2.76
CA LYS A 182 -15.32 -19.64 1.30
C LYS A 182 -15.66 -18.21 0.88
N GLY A 183 -16.58 -17.56 1.59
CA GLY A 183 -16.97 -16.17 1.33
C GLY A 183 -15.81 -15.20 1.59
N LEU A 184 -15.12 -15.34 2.72
CA LEU A 184 -13.96 -14.50 3.08
C LEU A 184 -12.81 -14.64 2.08
N LYS A 185 -12.55 -15.84 1.56
CA LYS A 185 -11.54 -16.05 0.51
C LYS A 185 -11.96 -15.40 -0.81
N GLY A 186 -13.23 -15.47 -1.18
CA GLY A 186 -13.77 -14.80 -2.36
C GLY A 186 -13.62 -13.28 -2.27
N PHE A 187 -14.06 -12.70 -1.15
CA PHE A 187 -13.90 -11.27 -0.87
C PHE A 187 -12.43 -10.85 -0.85
N GLY A 188 -11.57 -11.62 -0.17
CA GLY A 188 -10.13 -11.35 -0.13
C GLY A 188 -9.46 -11.37 -1.49
N LYS A 189 -9.86 -12.30 -2.37
CA LYS A 189 -9.38 -12.36 -3.75
C LYS A 189 -9.85 -11.13 -4.55
N ALA A 190 -11.11 -10.74 -4.42
CA ALA A 190 -11.63 -9.55 -5.07
C ALA A 190 -10.89 -8.29 -4.59
N TYR A 191 -10.73 -8.12 -3.27
CA TYR A 191 -9.98 -7.02 -2.67
C TYR A 191 -8.54 -6.93 -3.20
N ALA A 192 -7.82 -8.06 -3.19
CA ALA A 192 -6.43 -8.12 -3.63
C ALA A 192 -6.22 -7.85 -5.13
N ILE A 193 -7.28 -7.91 -5.94
CA ILE A 193 -7.22 -7.62 -7.38
C ILE A 193 -7.75 -6.22 -7.68
N ILE A 194 -8.94 -5.88 -7.17
CA ILE A 194 -9.63 -4.62 -7.48
C ILE A 194 -8.84 -3.42 -6.98
N ILE A 195 -8.32 -3.48 -5.75
CA ILE A 195 -7.61 -2.33 -5.15
C ILE A 195 -6.33 -2.00 -5.93
N PRO A 196 -5.42 -2.95 -6.20
CA PRO A 196 -4.22 -2.63 -6.99
C PRO A 196 -4.53 -2.29 -8.45
N LEU A 197 -5.52 -2.92 -9.08
CA LEU A 197 -5.95 -2.52 -10.44
C LEU A 197 -6.52 -1.09 -10.46
N GLY A 198 -7.24 -0.70 -9.41
CA GLY A 198 -7.74 0.66 -9.25
C GLY A 198 -6.59 1.67 -9.14
N PHE A 199 -5.54 1.37 -8.38
CA PHE A 199 -4.34 2.23 -8.33
C PHE A 199 -3.59 2.29 -9.67
N ILE A 200 -3.48 1.18 -10.39
CA ILE A 200 -2.93 1.16 -11.76
C ILE A 200 -3.75 2.06 -12.67
N PHE A 201 -5.08 1.97 -12.60
CA PHE A 201 -5.98 2.83 -13.36
C PHE A 201 -5.78 4.32 -13.03
N ILE A 202 -5.68 4.70 -11.75
CA ILE A 202 -5.41 6.09 -11.34
C ILE A 202 -4.08 6.59 -11.92
N ALA A 203 -3.01 5.80 -11.83
CA ALA A 203 -1.70 6.19 -12.36
C ALA A 203 -1.72 6.37 -13.89
N LEU A 204 -2.37 5.46 -14.61
CA LEU A 204 -2.53 5.56 -16.06
C LEU A 204 -3.44 6.72 -16.46
N PHE A 205 -4.51 6.98 -15.71
CA PHE A 205 -5.41 8.10 -15.94
C PHE A 205 -4.65 9.43 -15.90
N HIS A 206 -3.88 9.67 -14.84
CA HIS A 206 -3.08 10.90 -14.71
C HIS A 206 -1.97 10.99 -15.77
N HIS A 207 -1.36 9.86 -16.14
CA HIS A 207 -0.39 9.85 -17.24
C HIS A 207 -1.01 10.14 -18.62
N LEU A 208 -2.28 9.83 -18.85
CA LEU A 208 -2.92 10.04 -20.15
C LEU A 208 -3.66 11.39 -20.26
N ASN A 209 -3.93 12.05 -19.12
CA ASN A 209 -4.72 13.28 -19.04
C ASN A 209 -3.95 14.41 -18.34
N HIS A 210 -2.62 14.46 -18.47
CA HIS A 210 -1.79 15.58 -18.00
C HIS A 210 -1.58 16.65 -19.07
#